data_AF-A0A524N7P2-F1
#
_entry.id   AF-A0A524N7P2-F1
#
_cell.length_a   1.000
_cell.length_b   1.000
_cell.length_c   1.000
_cell.angle_alpha   90.00
_cell.angle_beta   90.00
_cell.angle_gamma   90.00
#
_symmetry.space_group_name_H-M   'P 1'
#
loop_
_entity.id
_entity.type
_entity.pdbx_description
1 polymer ?
#
loop_
_entity_poly.entity_id
_entity_poly.type
_entity_poly.pdbx_seq_one_letter_code
_entity_poly.pdbx_strand_id
1 'polypeptide(L)'
;MARGVVAAASMCALIMTLPAYAQDIGTATPENLSAAYTGKVYSPYAQRNFPERPLWGDSHLHTSLSVDAGLFGNTLPPREAYRFARGEQVTSA
;
A
#
# COMPACT_ATOMS: atom_id res chain seq x y z
N MET A 1 -45.58 8.81 -17.38
CA MET A 1 -44.81 8.68 -16.12
C MET A 1 -44.15 7.30 -15.96
N ALA A 2 -44.85 6.19 -16.15
CA ALA A 2 -44.30 4.83 -15.94
C ALA A 2 -43.02 4.49 -16.75
N ARG A 3 -42.94 4.92 -18.03
CA ARG A 3 -41.77 4.65 -18.89
C ARG A 3 -40.48 5.35 -18.43
N GLY A 4 -40.58 6.56 -17.87
CA GLY A 4 -39.42 7.32 -17.38
C GLY A 4 -38.85 6.74 -16.08
N VAL A 5 -39.73 6.21 -15.22
CA VAL A 5 -39.33 5.53 -13.98
C VAL A 5 -38.60 4.22 -14.27
N VAL A 6 -39.08 3.45 -15.25
CA VAL A 6 -38.41 2.20 -15.68
C VAL A 6 -37.03 2.49 -16.27
N ALA A 7 -36.90 3.49 -17.15
CA ALA A 7 -35.61 3.86 -17.75
C ALA A 7 -34.59 4.36 -16.70
N ALA A 8 -35.04 5.16 -15.73
CA ALA A 8 -34.19 5.64 -14.64
C ALA A 8 -33.73 4.49 -13.71
N ALA A 9 -34.63 3.55 -13.39
CA ALA A 9 -34.29 2.39 -12.57
C ALA A 9 -33.26 1.47 -13.26
N SER A 10 -33.40 1.24 -14.57
CA SER A 10 -32.43 0.46 -15.36
C SER A 10 -31.06 1.13 -15.43
N MET A 11 -31.00 2.46 -15.53
CA MET A 11 -29.74 3.21 -15.54
C MET A 11 -29.04 3.19 -14.18
N CYS A 12 -29.78 3.35 -13.07
CA CYS A 12 -29.21 3.23 -11.73
C CYS A 12 -28.67 1.81 -11.46
N ALA A 13 -29.36 0.77 -11.91
CA ALA A 13 -28.89 -0.61 -11.80
C ALA A 13 -27.57 -0.83 -12.57
N LEU A 14 -27.42 -0.21 -13.74
CA LEU A 14 -26.20 -0.29 -14.56
C LEU A 14 -25.01 0.47 -13.92
N ILE A 15 -25.28 1.60 -13.26
CA ILE A 15 -24.25 2.41 -12.59
C ILE A 15 -23.74 1.71 -11.32
N MET A 16 -24.60 0.94 -10.64
CA MET A 16 -24.23 0.21 -9.42
C MET A 16 -23.42 -1.07 -9.67
N THR A 17 -23.39 -1.62 -10.89
CA THR A 17 -22.63 -2.83 -11.22
C THR A 17 -21.21 -2.56 -11.73
N LEU A 18 -20.93 -1.36 -12.24
CA LEU A 18 -19.61 -0.94 -12.71
C LEU A 18 -18.48 -0.98 -11.66
N PRO A 19 -18.67 -0.54 -10.39
CA PRO A 19 -17.58 -0.57 -9.41
C PRO A 19 -17.15 -1.98 -9.02
N ALA A 20 -18.00 -3.01 -9.19
CA ALA A 20 -17.65 -4.40 -8.88
C ALA A 20 -16.50 -4.93 -9.78
N TYR A 21 -16.44 -4.48 -11.04
CA TYR A 21 -15.36 -4.86 -11.97
C TYR A 21 -14.04 -4.12 -11.72
N ALA A 22 -14.06 -3.03 -10.95
CA ALA A 22 -12.85 -2.28 -10.57
C ALA A 22 -12.20 -2.80 -9.28
N GLN A 23 -12.86 -3.72 -8.56
CA GLN A 23 -12.39 -4.22 -7.26
C GLN A 23 -11.73 -5.61 -7.32
N ASP A 24 -11.77 -6.30 -8.46
CA ASP A 24 -11.22 -7.66 -8.57
C ASP A 24 -9.88 -7.66 -9.32
N ILE A 25 -8.78 -7.75 -8.57
CA ILE A 25 -7.44 -8.02 -9.11
C ILE A 25 -7.22 -9.53 -9.36
N GLY A 26 -8.26 -10.34 -9.15
CA GLY A 26 -8.23 -11.80 -9.09
C GLY A 26 -7.92 -12.31 -7.69
N THR A 27 -8.11 -13.61 -7.48
CA THR A 27 -7.68 -14.30 -6.26
C THR A 27 -6.15 -14.36 -6.24
N ALA A 28 -5.52 -13.83 -5.20
CA ALA A 28 -4.10 -14.05 -4.95
C ALA A 28 -3.82 -15.56 -4.79
N THR A 29 -3.15 -16.17 -5.75
CA THR A 29 -2.66 -17.55 -5.68
C THR A 29 -1.13 -17.55 -5.70
N PRO A 30 -0.46 -18.58 -5.15
CA PRO A 30 0.99 -18.68 -5.24
C PRO A 30 1.50 -18.59 -6.68
N GLU A 31 0.75 -19.11 -7.64
CA GLU A 31 1.11 -19.13 -9.06
C GLU A 31 1.09 -17.73 -9.69
N ASN A 32 0.15 -16.86 -9.30
CA ASN A 32 0.06 -15.50 -9.84
C ASN A 32 0.87 -14.46 -9.04
N LEU A 33 1.19 -14.73 -7.77
CA LEU A 33 2.05 -13.88 -6.95
C LEU A 33 3.55 -14.20 -7.10
N SER A 34 3.92 -15.46 -7.34
CA SER A 34 5.33 -15.89 -7.38
C SER A 34 6.13 -15.23 -8.51
N ALA A 35 5.52 -14.97 -9.66
CA ALA A 35 6.17 -14.30 -10.78
C ALA A 35 6.53 -12.84 -10.47
N ALA A 36 5.75 -12.16 -9.61
CA ALA A 36 6.01 -10.79 -9.18
C ALA A 36 7.00 -10.71 -7.99
N TYR A 37 7.20 -11.81 -7.26
CA TYR A 37 7.98 -11.86 -6.03
C TYR A 37 9.02 -12.99 -6.05
N THR A 38 9.97 -12.92 -6.98
CA THR A 38 10.99 -13.96 -7.22
C THR A 38 12.23 -13.86 -6.32
N GLY A 39 12.37 -12.81 -5.51
CA GLY A 39 13.53 -12.56 -4.65
C GLY A 39 13.40 -13.14 -3.23
N LYS A 40 14.54 -13.30 -2.52
CA LYS A 40 14.54 -13.52 -1.06
C LYS A 40 13.98 -12.28 -0.37
N VAL A 41 12.78 -12.37 0.15
CA VAL A 41 12.13 -11.28 0.88
C VAL A 41 12.62 -11.30 2.33
N TYR A 42 13.57 -10.43 2.67
CA TYR A 42 14.03 -10.24 4.06
C TYR A 42 13.06 -9.35 4.86
N SER A 43 12.32 -8.47 4.17
CA SER A 43 11.29 -7.60 4.74
C SER A 43 10.05 -7.66 3.85
N PRO A 44 8.86 -8.00 4.39
CA PRO A 44 7.63 -8.19 3.60
C PRO A 44 7.32 -7.06 2.62
N TYR A 45 7.71 -5.83 2.94
CA TYR A 45 7.36 -4.62 2.17
C TYR A 45 8.49 -4.07 1.30
N ALA A 46 9.71 -4.61 1.40
CA ALA A 46 10.82 -4.11 0.61
C ALA A 46 10.59 -4.34 -0.90
N GLN A 47 10.96 -3.35 -1.72
CA GLN A 47 10.88 -3.40 -3.19
C GLN A 47 9.44 -3.48 -3.77
N ARG A 48 8.40 -3.15 -2.98
CA ARG A 48 7.04 -2.96 -3.52
C ARG A 48 6.91 -1.54 -4.08
N ASN A 49 6.53 -1.42 -5.35
CA ASN A 49 6.42 -0.13 -6.07
C ASN A 49 4.97 0.32 -6.29
N PHE A 50 4.01 -0.27 -5.58
CA PHE A 50 2.60 0.05 -5.69
C PHE A 50 2.01 0.36 -4.30
N PRO A 51 1.10 1.35 -4.18
CA PRO A 51 0.49 1.70 -2.91
C PRO A 51 -0.57 0.65 -2.52
N GLU A 52 -0.40 0.01 -1.36
CA GLU A 52 -1.36 -0.99 -0.87
C GLU A 52 -2.53 -0.34 -0.12
N ARG A 53 -2.25 0.74 0.62
CA ARG A 53 -3.22 1.53 1.38
C ARG A 53 -2.66 2.95 1.56
N PRO A 54 -3.32 4.03 1.09
CA PRO A 54 -2.97 5.38 1.50
C PRO A 54 -3.40 5.58 2.96
N LEU A 55 -2.49 5.28 3.87
CA LEU A 55 -2.62 5.59 5.29
C LEU A 55 -1.85 6.88 5.53
N TRP A 56 -2.25 7.65 6.55
CA TRP A 56 -1.78 9.01 6.86
C TRP A 56 -0.29 9.10 7.26
N GLY A 57 0.51 8.09 6.93
CA GLY A 57 1.92 7.94 7.28
C GLY A 57 2.12 7.42 8.70
N ASP A 58 3.39 7.26 9.08
CA ASP A 58 3.80 7.11 10.47
C ASP A 58 3.77 8.49 11.15
N SER A 59 3.11 8.58 12.31
CA SER A 59 2.99 9.83 13.08
C SER A 59 3.95 9.91 14.26
N HIS A 60 4.62 8.80 14.60
CA HIS A 60 5.52 8.72 15.75
C HIS A 60 6.80 7.98 15.36
N LEU A 61 7.78 8.76 14.89
CA LEU A 61 9.05 8.25 14.39
C LEU A 61 10.21 8.72 15.28
N HIS A 62 11.05 7.78 15.70
CA HIS A 62 12.34 8.08 16.33
C HIS A 62 13.47 7.95 15.31
N THR A 63 14.53 8.72 15.48
CA THR A 63 15.72 8.71 14.62
C THR A 63 16.97 8.69 15.49
N SER A 64 18.15 8.57 14.89
CA SER A 64 19.44 8.64 15.61
C SER A 64 19.66 9.91 16.44
N LEU A 65 18.78 10.91 16.33
CA LEU A 65 18.80 12.11 17.18
C LEU A 65 18.23 11.90 18.57
N SER A 66 17.51 10.80 18.83
CA SER A 66 16.95 10.51 20.14
C SER A 66 17.79 9.49 20.90
N VAL A 67 17.93 9.69 22.22
CA VAL A 67 18.77 8.84 23.08
C VAL A 67 18.19 7.43 23.18
N ASP A 68 16.86 7.33 23.26
CA ASP A 68 16.13 6.08 23.30
C ASP A 68 16.26 5.28 21.99
N ALA A 69 16.22 5.93 20.83
CA ALA A 69 16.47 5.28 19.54
C ALA A 69 17.83 4.60 19.54
N GLY A 70 18.87 5.32 19.96
CA GLY A 70 20.22 4.77 20.10
C GLY A 70 20.27 3.58 21.06
N LEU A 71 19.58 3.67 22.21
CA LEU A 71 19.52 2.59 23.20
C LEU A 71 18.85 1.32 22.65
N PHE A 72 17.86 1.47 21.78
CA PHE A 72 17.14 0.36 21.14
C PHE A 72 17.69 -0.03 19.76
N GLY A 73 18.87 0.48 19.37
CA GLY A 73 19.56 0.09 18.15
C GLY A 73 19.06 0.74 16.85
N ASN A 74 18.20 1.76 16.94
CA ASN A 74 17.83 2.58 15.79
C ASN A 74 18.91 3.63 15.54
N THR A 75 19.72 3.39 14.52
CA THR A 75 20.87 4.24 14.12
C THR A 75 20.57 5.13 12.91
N LEU A 76 19.34 5.12 12.41
CA LEU A 76 19.00 5.78 11.14
C LEU A 76 18.84 7.30 11.32
N PRO A 77 19.58 8.15 10.57
CA PRO A 77 19.45 9.60 10.67
C PRO A 77 18.16 10.11 10.01
N PRO A 78 17.68 11.33 10.35
CA PRO A 78 16.39 11.83 9.88
C PRO A 78 16.21 11.85 8.36
N ARG A 79 17.27 12.17 7.61
CA ARG A 79 17.24 12.18 6.14
C ARG A 79 16.96 10.79 5.59
N GLU A 80 17.67 9.77 6.08
CA GLU A 80 17.51 8.39 5.62
C GLU A 80 16.18 7.81 6.11
N ALA A 81 15.72 8.17 7.31
CA ALA A 81 14.40 7.78 7.80
C ALA A 81 13.27 8.32 6.92
N TYR A 82 13.38 9.57 6.44
CA TYR A 82 12.42 10.11 5.47
C TYR A 82 12.44 9.37 4.13
N ARG A 83 13.63 9.06 3.61
CA ARG A 83 13.78 8.25 2.38
C ARG A 83 13.14 6.87 2.55
N PHE A 84 13.42 6.21 3.67
CA PHE A 84 12.83 4.92 4.02
C PHE A 84 11.29 5.00 4.10
N ALA A 85 10.73 6.04 4.73
CA ALA A 85 9.29 6.25 4.81
C ALA A 85 8.62 6.47 3.43
N ARG A 86 9.38 6.93 2.42
CA ARG A 86 8.93 7.01 1.02
C ARG A 86 9.09 5.70 0.23
N GLY A 87 9.56 4.64 0.88
CA GLY A 87 9.80 3.33 0.26
C GLY A 87 11.16 3.21 -0.43
N GLU A 88 12.09 4.14 -0.22
CA GLU A 88 13.45 4.01 -0.75
C GLU A 88 14.26 2.98 0.04
N GLN A 89 15.18 2.32 -0.65
CA GLN A 89 16.18 1.47 -0.01
C GLN A 89 17.23 2.34 0.71
N VAL A 90 17.50 2.00 1.97
CA VAL A 90 18.54 2.62 2.80
C VAL A 90 19.38 1.52 3.47
N THR A 91 20.59 1.87 3.89
CA THR A 91 21.45 0.99 4.68
C THR A 91 21.34 1.39 6.15
N SER A 92 20.90 0.45 6.99
CA SER A 92 21.07 0.57 8.45
C SER A 92 22.46 0.11 8.85
N ALA A 93 23.03 0.74 9.88
CA ALA A 93 24.25 0.26 10.53
C ALA A 93 23.97 -1.02 11.33
#